data_AF-A0A1U7DH01-F1
#
_entry.id   AF-A0A1U7DH01-F1
#
_cell.length_a   1.000
_cell.length_b   1.000
_cell.length_c   1.000
_cell.angle_alpha   90.00
_cell.angle_beta   90.00
_cell.angle_gamma   90.00
#
_symmetry.space_group_name_H-M   'P 1'
#
loop_
_entity.id
_entity.type
_entity.pdbx_description
1 polymer ?
#
loop_
_entity_poly.entity_id
_entity_poly.type
_entity_poly.pdbx_seq_one_letter_code
_entity_poly.pdbx_strand_id
1 'polypeptide(L)'
;MKRLSILVFALTAICAAGGYGLGVVMSPDADAAQLADGGSSGMRDGADGLPEDQIARAIVAEAETTHEEAIPEDDGLVKLGRITVPVYRSRSVTYIVADFGVTLADATQAKTWRKAENAARLRDSILASMHEAARSSQLTDPAAVQERLSQRILSSLDSKFEGIKEVRFLEFYQGDVPLI
;
A
#
# COMPACT_ATOMS: atom_id res chain seq x y z
N MET A 1 30.81 -14.44 1.89
CA MET A 1 30.31 -15.77 1.47
C MET A 1 29.05 -16.07 2.27
N LYS A 2 27.93 -16.34 1.57
CA LYS A 2 26.68 -17.07 1.93
C LYS A 2 26.42 -17.29 3.44
N ARG A 3 25.25 -16.99 4.00
CA ARG A 3 23.96 -17.67 3.77
C ARG A 3 22.85 -16.89 4.51
N LEU A 4 21.82 -16.41 3.82
CA LEU A 4 20.52 -16.14 4.46
C LEU A 4 19.42 -16.51 3.47
N SER A 5 19.18 -17.81 3.37
CA SER A 5 18.01 -18.40 2.76
C SER A 5 17.30 -19.17 3.86
N ILE A 6 15.98 -19.25 3.77
CA ILE A 6 15.02 -20.01 4.61
C ILE A 6 14.32 -19.14 5.65
N LEU A 7 13.19 -18.52 5.25
CA LEU A 7 11.95 -18.61 6.04
C LEU A 7 10.72 -18.22 5.18
N VAL A 8 10.50 -18.93 4.07
CA VAL A 8 9.34 -18.77 3.17
C VAL A 8 8.19 -19.76 3.51
N PHE A 9 8.29 -20.53 4.60
CA PHE A 9 7.42 -21.71 4.79
C PHE A 9 6.21 -21.58 5.74
N ALA A 10 5.88 -20.40 6.28
CA ALA A 10 4.81 -20.29 7.28
C ALA A 10 3.48 -19.71 6.75
N LEU A 11 3.36 -19.36 5.46
CA LEU A 11 2.14 -18.70 4.95
C LEU A 11 1.03 -19.68 4.51
N THR A 12 1.31 -20.98 4.40
CA THR A 12 0.39 -21.96 3.80
C THR A 12 -0.59 -22.65 4.76
N ALA A 13 -0.74 -22.21 6.01
CA ALA A 13 -1.52 -22.96 7.01
C ALA A 13 -2.68 -22.22 7.72
N ILE A 14 -3.14 -21.06 7.23
CA ILE A 14 -4.27 -20.33 7.89
C ILE A 14 -5.50 -20.11 6.99
N CYS A 15 -5.45 -20.43 5.69
CA CYS A 15 -6.60 -20.24 4.78
C CYS A 15 -7.77 -21.25 4.94
N ALA A 16 -7.87 -22.00 6.05
CA ALA A 16 -8.85 -23.09 6.19
C ALA A 16 -9.95 -22.92 7.26
N ALA A 17 -10.12 -21.74 7.89
CA ALA A 17 -11.07 -21.64 9.02
C ALA A 17 -11.83 -20.32 9.19
N GLY A 18 -12.16 -19.60 8.10
CA GLY A 18 -12.87 -18.31 8.25
C GLY A 18 -13.87 -17.94 7.17
N GLY A 19 -14.18 -18.84 6.23
CA GLY A 19 -15.23 -18.60 5.24
C GLY A 19 -16.39 -19.53 5.52
N TYR A 20 -17.43 -19.05 6.21
CA TYR A 20 -18.85 -19.38 6.04
C TYR A 20 -19.67 -18.85 7.23
N GLY A 21 -20.58 -17.91 6.96
CA GLY A 21 -21.77 -17.67 7.78
C GLY A 21 -21.69 -16.59 8.84
N LEU A 22 -22.32 -15.44 8.60
CA LEU A 22 -23.66 -15.14 9.12
C LEU A 22 -24.03 -13.68 8.84
N GLY A 23 -24.94 -13.50 7.89
CA GLY A 23 -25.76 -12.30 7.81
C GLY A 23 -26.97 -12.43 8.73
N VAL A 24 -27.53 -11.26 9.05
CA VAL A 24 -28.95 -11.02 9.37
C VAL A 24 -29.44 -11.43 10.77
N VAL A 25 -29.43 -10.44 11.68
CA VAL A 25 -30.62 -9.81 12.32
C VAL A 25 -31.66 -10.70 13.05
N MET A 26 -31.75 -10.44 14.37
CA MET A 26 -32.91 -10.40 15.29
C MET A 26 -33.48 -11.64 16.02
N SER A 27 -33.63 -11.39 17.32
CA SER A 27 -34.64 -11.81 18.31
C SER A 27 -34.35 -12.96 19.29
N PRO A 28 -34.82 -12.84 20.56
CA PRO A 28 -34.43 -13.68 21.68
C PRO A 28 -35.50 -14.72 22.08
N ASP A 29 -35.09 -15.58 23.03
CA ASP A 29 -35.86 -16.43 23.95
C ASP A 29 -36.03 -17.94 23.61
N ALA A 30 -36.05 -18.72 24.70
CA ALA A 30 -36.37 -20.14 24.90
C ALA A 30 -35.30 -21.24 24.65
N ASP A 31 -34.73 -21.67 25.78
CA ASP A 31 -34.64 -23.04 26.33
C ASP A 31 -33.97 -24.24 25.61
N ALA A 32 -33.50 -25.13 26.50
CA ALA A 32 -33.01 -26.51 26.35
C ALA A 32 -31.56 -26.66 25.81
N ALA A 33 -30.54 -26.83 26.66
CA ALA A 33 -30.21 -28.01 27.50
C ALA A 33 -29.60 -29.19 26.73
N GLN A 34 -28.67 -29.85 27.44
CA GLN A 34 -27.97 -31.13 27.18
C GLN A 34 -26.67 -31.03 26.37
N LEU A 35 -25.54 -31.65 26.75
CA LEU A 35 -25.17 -32.59 27.82
C LEU A 35 -23.62 -32.56 27.89
N ALA A 36 -23.03 -32.43 29.08
CA ALA A 36 -22.27 -33.46 29.79
C ALA A 36 -21.02 -34.01 29.05
N ASP A 37 -19.84 -33.84 29.62
CA ASP A 37 -19.24 -34.81 30.58
C ASP A 37 -17.69 -34.78 30.51
N GLY A 38 -17.07 -34.99 31.69
CA GLY A 38 -15.85 -35.80 31.79
C GLY A 38 -14.48 -35.11 31.75
N GLY A 39 -13.84 -35.05 32.93
CA GLY A 39 -12.53 -35.71 33.06
C GLY A 39 -11.27 -34.87 33.30
N SER A 40 -10.97 -34.61 34.58
CA SER A 40 -9.74 -35.02 35.28
C SER A 40 -8.33 -34.68 34.73
N SER A 41 -7.60 -33.91 35.55
CA SER A 41 -6.24 -34.17 36.10
C SER A 41 -4.97 -33.87 35.28
N GLY A 42 -3.97 -33.31 35.98
CA GLY A 42 -2.54 -33.31 35.61
C GLY A 42 -1.94 -31.90 35.44
N MET A 43 -1.43 -31.25 36.49
CA MET A 43 -0.03 -31.31 36.96
C MET A 43 0.99 -30.59 36.05
N ARG A 44 1.53 -29.46 36.58
CA ARG A 44 2.86 -28.83 36.41
C ARG A 44 3.52 -28.88 35.01
N ASP A 45 3.97 -27.73 34.51
CA ASP A 45 5.28 -27.20 34.91
C ASP A 45 5.44 -25.74 34.47
N GLY A 46 6.17 -24.97 35.28
CA GLY A 46 6.53 -23.60 34.95
C GLY A 46 7.75 -23.56 34.03
N ALA A 47 7.72 -22.67 33.05
CA ALA A 47 8.92 -22.13 32.45
C ALA A 47 8.61 -20.73 31.91
N ASP A 48 9.41 -19.78 32.39
CA ASP A 48 9.37 -18.35 32.08
C ASP A 48 9.14 -18.05 30.59
N GLY A 49 8.00 -17.42 30.32
CA GLY A 49 7.75 -16.71 29.07
C GLY A 49 7.37 -15.29 29.45
N LEU A 50 8.17 -14.31 29.02
CA LEU A 50 7.85 -12.88 29.12
C LEU A 50 6.41 -12.68 28.63
N PRO A 51 5.56 -11.95 29.37
CA PRO A 51 4.13 -11.95 29.12
C PRO A 51 3.87 -11.37 27.72
N GLU A 52 3.03 -12.07 26.95
CA GLU A 52 2.68 -11.78 25.55
C GLU A 52 2.08 -10.38 25.37
N ASP A 53 1.65 -9.74 26.46
CA ASP A 53 1.16 -8.37 26.53
C ASP A 53 2.24 -7.31 26.24
N GLN A 54 3.52 -7.60 26.53
CA GLN A 54 4.63 -6.70 26.21
C GLN A 54 5.05 -6.80 24.74
N ILE A 55 4.94 -7.99 24.13
CA ILE A 55 5.18 -8.17 22.70
C ILE A 55 4.03 -7.56 21.90
N ALA A 56 2.78 -7.75 22.34
CA ALA A 56 1.62 -7.10 21.74
C ALA A 56 1.69 -5.57 21.88
N ARG A 57 2.14 -5.03 23.02
CA ARG A 57 2.34 -3.57 23.19
C ARG A 57 3.51 -3.03 22.37
N ALA A 58 4.59 -3.79 22.18
CA ALA A 58 5.70 -3.38 21.30
C ALA A 58 5.28 -3.39 19.81
N ILE A 59 4.49 -4.39 19.38
CA ILE A 59 3.97 -4.47 18.00
C ILE A 59 2.92 -3.38 17.73
N VAL A 60 2.09 -3.03 18.73
CA VAL A 60 1.13 -1.92 18.62
C VAL A 60 1.83 -0.55 18.69
N ALA A 61 2.91 -0.42 19.47
CA ALA A 61 3.69 0.83 19.54
C ALA A 61 4.53 1.11 18.28
N GLU A 62 5.01 0.08 17.57
CA GLU A 62 5.75 0.26 16.31
C GLU A 62 4.83 0.41 15.08
N ALA A 63 3.53 0.15 15.20
CA ALA A 63 2.56 0.41 14.13
C ALA A 63 2.10 1.88 14.04
N GLU A 64 2.40 2.71 15.05
CA GLU A 64 2.00 4.13 15.11
C GLU A 64 3.18 5.11 14.92
N THR A 65 4.22 4.73 14.18
CA THR A 65 5.25 5.69 13.72
C THR A 65 5.44 5.66 12.21
N THR A 66 4.35 5.59 11.47
CA THR A 66 4.35 6.23 10.14
C THR A 66 4.15 7.71 10.40
N HIS A 67 5.21 8.49 10.18
CA HIS A 67 5.13 9.94 10.16
C HIS A 67 4.10 10.32 9.09
N GLU A 68 2.86 10.56 9.52
CA GLU A 68 1.96 11.47 8.84
C GLU A 68 2.55 12.87 9.06
N GLU A 69 3.71 13.12 8.46
CA GLU A 69 4.22 14.46 8.30
C GLU A 69 3.18 15.11 7.40
N ALA A 70 2.28 15.86 8.02
CA ALA A 70 1.26 16.62 7.37
C ALA A 70 1.98 17.58 6.42
N ILE A 71 2.19 17.13 5.18
CA ILE A 71 2.56 17.97 4.06
C ILE A 71 1.55 19.12 4.16
N PRO A 72 2.01 20.37 4.35
CA PRO A 72 1.12 21.50 4.56
C PRO A 72 0.04 21.41 3.49
N GLU A 73 -1.22 21.61 3.87
CA GLU A 73 -2.31 21.67 2.90
C GLU A 73 -2.01 22.81 1.93
N ASP A 74 -1.24 22.49 0.90
CA ASP A 74 -0.96 23.37 -0.20
C ASP A 74 -2.30 23.47 -0.91
N ASP A 75 -2.92 24.65 -0.84
CA ASP A 75 -4.28 24.89 -1.32
C ASP A 75 -4.46 24.47 -2.79
N GLY A 76 -3.35 24.35 -3.54
CA GLY A 76 -3.31 23.85 -4.92
C GLY A 76 -3.01 22.36 -5.10
N LEU A 77 -2.64 21.61 -4.05
CA LEU A 77 -2.22 20.21 -4.17
C LEU A 77 -3.41 19.25 -4.13
N VAL A 78 -3.43 18.33 -5.09
CA VAL A 78 -4.37 17.21 -5.18
C VAL A 78 -3.58 15.91 -5.02
N LYS A 79 -3.79 15.21 -3.91
CA LYS A 79 -3.17 13.90 -3.66
C LYS A 79 -3.93 12.83 -4.45
N LEU A 80 -3.20 12.01 -5.20
CA LEU A 80 -3.75 10.96 -6.05
C LEU A 80 -3.50 9.55 -5.50
N GLY A 81 -2.65 9.45 -4.48
CA GLY A 81 -2.31 8.23 -3.78
C GLY A 81 -1.21 7.44 -4.50
N ARG A 82 -1.01 6.22 -3.99
CA ARG A 82 0.08 5.34 -4.39
C ARG A 82 -0.21 4.59 -5.70
N ILE A 83 0.77 4.59 -6.59
CA ILE A 83 0.79 3.80 -7.83
C ILE A 83 2.05 2.92 -7.84
N THR A 84 1.87 1.65 -8.21
CA THR A 84 2.95 0.68 -8.39
C THR A 84 3.00 0.24 -9.84
N VAL A 85 4.16 0.38 -10.49
CA VAL A 85 4.35 -0.04 -11.88
C VAL A 85 5.57 -0.97 -12.00
N PRO A 86 5.39 -2.18 -12.58
CA PRO A 86 6.51 -3.05 -12.90
C PRO A 86 7.22 -2.61 -14.19
N VAL A 87 8.54 -2.60 -14.14
CA VAL A 87 9.43 -2.37 -15.28
C VAL A 87 10.17 -3.67 -15.57
N TYR A 88 9.80 -4.33 -16.66
CA TYR A 88 10.39 -5.61 -17.03
C TYR A 88 11.76 -5.43 -17.66
N ARG A 89 12.77 -6.13 -17.14
CA ARG A 89 14.12 -6.23 -17.70
C ARG A 89 14.42 -7.67 -18.10
N SER A 90 15.55 -7.90 -18.77
CA SER A 90 15.91 -9.24 -19.27
C SER A 90 16.09 -10.30 -18.17
N ARG A 91 16.39 -9.91 -16.92
CA ARG A 91 16.67 -10.84 -15.80
C ARG A 91 16.09 -10.37 -14.45
N SER A 92 15.31 -9.29 -14.45
CA SER A 92 14.71 -8.75 -13.24
C SER A 92 13.44 -7.99 -13.58
N VAL A 93 12.61 -7.75 -12.57
CA VAL A 93 11.51 -6.80 -12.62
C VAL A 93 11.80 -5.72 -11.60
N THR A 94 11.89 -4.47 -12.04
CA THR A 94 12.00 -3.33 -11.14
C THR A 94 10.59 -2.83 -10.82
N TYR A 95 10.22 -2.79 -9.55
CA TYR A 95 8.99 -2.17 -9.10
C TYR A 95 9.27 -0.72 -8.74
N ILE A 96 8.57 0.20 -9.40
CA ILE A 96 8.51 1.60 -9.01
C ILE A 96 7.23 1.79 -8.22
N VAL A 97 7.36 2.24 -6.98
CA VAL A 97 6.26 2.55 -6.06
C VAL A 97 6.34 4.02 -5.74
N ALA A 98 5.31 4.78 -6.05
CA ALA A 98 5.30 6.22 -5.85
C ALA A 98 3.94 6.72 -5.41
N ASP A 99 3.92 7.68 -4.48
CA ASP A 99 2.74 8.47 -4.16
C ASP A 99 2.78 9.79 -4.93
N PHE A 100 1.67 10.14 -5.57
CA PHE A 100 1.59 11.26 -6.51
C PHE A 100 0.74 12.40 -5.96
N GLY A 101 1.26 13.60 -6.16
CA GLY A 101 0.52 14.85 -6.00
C GLY A 101 0.54 15.65 -7.29
N VAL A 102 -0.57 16.32 -7.61
CA VAL A 102 -0.64 17.27 -8.72
C VAL A 102 -0.95 18.65 -8.15
N THR A 103 -0.10 19.63 -8.46
CA THR A 103 -0.33 21.02 -8.08
C THR A 103 -1.04 21.74 -9.21
N LEU A 104 -2.15 22.39 -8.89
CA LEU A 104 -2.89 23.25 -9.81
C LEU A 104 -2.58 24.72 -9.59
N ALA A 105 -2.81 25.52 -10.64
CA ALA A 105 -2.61 26.97 -10.59
C ALA A 105 -3.64 27.71 -9.73
N ASP A 106 -4.84 27.15 -9.57
CA ASP A 106 -5.98 27.76 -8.85
C ASP A 106 -6.51 26.81 -7.76
N ALA A 107 -6.59 27.31 -6.52
CA ALA A 107 -7.13 26.60 -5.38
C ALA A 107 -8.59 26.16 -5.57
N THR A 108 -9.38 26.92 -6.33
CA THR A 108 -10.78 26.57 -6.65
C THR A 108 -10.84 25.36 -7.58
N GLN A 109 -9.91 25.30 -8.55
CA GLN A 109 -9.77 24.13 -9.42
C GLN A 109 -9.28 22.93 -8.63
N ALA A 110 -8.31 23.12 -7.72
CA ALA A 110 -7.84 22.04 -6.86
C ALA A 110 -8.97 21.39 -6.06
N LYS A 111 -9.90 22.18 -5.50
CA LYS A 111 -11.11 21.64 -4.82
C LYS A 111 -11.98 20.79 -5.74
N THR A 112 -12.09 21.15 -7.01
CA THR A 112 -12.87 20.37 -7.99
C THR A 112 -12.17 19.07 -8.37
N TRP A 113 -10.85 19.10 -8.51
CA TRP A 113 -10.04 17.93 -8.82
C TRP A 113 -9.85 16.97 -7.64
N ARG A 114 -9.99 17.44 -6.40
CA ARG A 114 -10.06 16.60 -5.19
C ARG A 114 -11.29 15.69 -5.14
N LYS A 115 -12.33 15.95 -5.94
CA LYS A 115 -13.48 15.04 -6.06
C LYS A 115 -13.02 13.69 -6.60
N ALA A 116 -13.53 12.60 -6.03
CA ALA A 116 -13.04 11.24 -6.29
C ALA A 116 -13.04 10.89 -7.78
N GLU A 117 -14.06 11.31 -8.54
CA GLU A 117 -14.20 11.01 -9.96
C GLU A 117 -13.12 11.71 -10.80
N ASN A 118 -12.77 12.94 -10.43
CA ASN A 118 -11.78 13.74 -11.14
C ASN A 118 -10.35 13.30 -10.77
N ALA A 119 -10.10 13.04 -9.49
CA ALA A 119 -8.86 12.46 -9.02
C ALA A 119 -8.58 11.10 -9.68
N ALA A 120 -9.61 10.26 -9.85
CA ALA A 120 -9.49 8.99 -10.56
C ALA A 120 -9.04 9.19 -12.02
N ARG A 121 -9.57 10.19 -12.74
CA ARG A 121 -9.16 10.48 -14.13
C ARG A 121 -7.71 10.94 -14.23
N LEU A 122 -7.24 11.75 -13.28
CA LEU A 122 -5.82 12.13 -13.21
C LEU A 122 -4.96 10.91 -12.96
N ARG A 123 -5.32 10.11 -11.95
CA ARG A 123 -4.61 8.88 -11.57
C ARG A 123 -4.51 7.90 -12.75
N ASP A 124 -5.59 7.69 -13.49
CA ASP A 124 -5.60 6.79 -14.65
C ASP A 124 -4.66 7.31 -15.77
N SER A 125 -4.60 8.63 -15.96
CA SER A 125 -3.70 9.25 -16.93
C SER A 125 -2.23 9.16 -16.51
N ILE A 126 -1.94 9.30 -15.22
CA ILE A 126 -0.61 9.07 -14.66
C ILE A 126 -0.21 7.61 -14.81
N LEU A 127 -1.11 6.67 -14.47
CA LEU A 127 -0.87 5.24 -14.60
C LEU A 127 -0.55 4.86 -16.05
N ALA A 128 -1.31 5.37 -17.02
CA ALA A 128 -1.04 5.18 -18.44
C ALA A 128 0.34 5.73 -18.84
N SER A 129 0.69 6.93 -18.36
CA SER A 129 2.00 7.55 -18.62
C SER A 129 3.15 6.75 -18.02
N MET A 130 2.98 6.23 -16.80
CA MET A 130 3.96 5.40 -16.12
C MET A 130 4.17 4.06 -16.82
N HIS A 131 3.10 3.41 -17.30
CA HIS A 131 3.23 2.18 -18.11
C HIS A 131 3.97 2.44 -19.42
N GLU A 132 3.70 3.55 -20.08
CA GLU A 132 4.38 3.91 -21.32
C GLU A 132 5.85 4.26 -21.07
N ALA A 133 6.16 4.92 -19.95
CA ALA A 133 7.53 5.14 -19.50
C ALA A 133 8.24 3.82 -19.16
N ALA A 134 7.55 2.87 -18.51
CA ALA A 134 8.08 1.56 -18.13
C ALA A 134 8.47 0.69 -19.33
N ARG A 135 7.81 0.85 -20.47
CA ARG A 135 8.20 0.18 -21.73
C ARG A 135 9.49 0.74 -22.31
N SER A 136 9.82 1.99 -21.98
CA SER A 136 11.04 2.62 -22.46
C SER A 136 12.20 2.34 -21.50
N SER A 137 13.41 2.05 -22.03
CA SER A 137 14.64 1.83 -21.25
C SER A 137 15.14 3.08 -20.50
N GLN A 138 14.30 4.09 -20.30
CA GLN A 138 14.67 5.37 -19.69
C GLN A 138 14.71 5.34 -18.16
N LEU A 139 14.31 4.22 -17.54
CA LEU A 139 14.17 4.05 -16.09
C LEU A 139 15.33 3.27 -15.43
N THR A 140 16.54 3.43 -15.96
CA THR A 140 17.71 2.69 -15.49
C THR A 140 18.53 3.44 -14.45
N ASP A 141 18.54 4.78 -14.51
CA ASP A 141 19.32 5.63 -13.59
C ASP A 141 18.42 6.20 -12.46
N PRO A 142 18.52 5.67 -11.23
CA PRO A 142 17.64 6.06 -10.13
C PRO A 142 17.73 7.54 -9.77
N ALA A 143 18.88 8.21 -9.99
CA ALA A 143 19.04 9.62 -9.67
C ALA A 143 18.26 10.54 -10.63
N ALA A 144 18.08 10.12 -11.88
CA ALA A 144 17.41 10.90 -12.92
C ALA A 144 16.00 10.41 -13.26
N VAL A 145 15.59 9.23 -12.76
CA VAL A 145 14.28 8.64 -13.03
C VAL A 145 13.14 9.55 -12.60
N GLN A 146 13.21 10.10 -11.38
CA GLN A 146 12.12 10.90 -10.83
C GLN A 146 11.85 12.16 -11.67
N GLU A 147 12.90 12.91 -12.02
CA GLU A 147 12.79 14.13 -12.81
C GLU A 147 12.31 13.86 -14.24
N ARG A 148 12.80 12.79 -14.88
CA ARG A 148 12.33 12.43 -16.23
C ARG A 148 10.87 11.97 -16.22
N LEU A 149 10.46 11.23 -15.19
CA LEU A 149 9.09 10.81 -15.01
C LEU A 149 8.17 12.00 -14.74
N SER A 150 8.53 12.92 -13.85
CA SER A 150 7.71 14.11 -13.56
C SER A 150 7.47 14.91 -14.83
N GLN A 151 8.51 15.22 -15.60
CA GLN A 151 8.41 15.96 -16.86
C GLN A 151 7.56 15.25 -17.90
N ARG A 152 7.73 13.93 -18.05
CA ARG A 152 6.97 13.13 -19.01
C ARG A 152 5.50 13.04 -18.63
N ILE A 153 5.20 12.81 -17.36
CA ILE A 153 3.83 12.75 -16.85
C ILE A 153 3.18 14.12 -16.98
N LEU A 154 3.87 15.19 -16.59
CA LEU A 154 3.37 16.57 -16.73
C LEU A 154 3.03 16.86 -18.19
N SER A 155 3.93 16.55 -19.14
CA SER A 155 3.67 16.73 -20.57
C SER A 155 2.44 15.95 -21.06
N SER A 156 2.24 14.72 -20.55
CA SER A 156 1.05 13.93 -20.89
C SER A 156 -0.23 14.48 -20.26
N LEU A 157 -0.16 15.09 -19.08
CA LEU A 157 -1.32 15.64 -18.39
C LEU A 157 -1.71 17.01 -18.94
N ASP A 158 -0.75 17.87 -19.24
CA ASP A 158 -0.95 19.21 -19.79
C ASP A 158 -1.68 19.19 -21.15
N SER A 159 -1.45 18.14 -21.95
CA SER A 159 -2.19 17.92 -23.20
C SER A 159 -3.66 17.49 -23.03
N LYS A 160 -4.08 17.08 -21.83
CA LYS A 160 -5.40 16.49 -21.56
C LYS A 160 -6.23 17.28 -20.56
N PHE A 161 -5.58 18.04 -19.70
CA PHE A 161 -6.20 18.70 -18.55
C PHE A 161 -5.62 20.11 -18.40
N GLU A 162 -6.49 21.08 -18.24
CA GLU A 162 -6.09 22.47 -18.04
C GLU A 162 -5.74 22.74 -16.57
N GLY A 163 -4.87 23.72 -16.34
CA GLY A 163 -4.57 24.24 -15.00
C GLY A 163 -3.60 23.41 -14.16
N ILE A 164 -3.01 22.35 -14.72
CA ILE A 164 -1.95 21.57 -14.08
C ILE A 164 -0.64 22.33 -14.17
N LYS A 165 -0.01 22.59 -13.02
CA LYS A 165 1.26 23.32 -12.94
C LYS A 165 2.44 22.36 -12.80
N GLU A 166 2.27 21.33 -11.97
CA GLU A 166 3.37 20.46 -11.58
C GLU A 166 2.87 19.09 -11.14
N VAL A 167 3.67 18.06 -11.39
CA VAL A 167 3.48 16.71 -10.85
C VAL A 167 4.62 16.42 -9.87
N ARG A 168 4.25 16.14 -8.63
CA ARG A 168 5.20 15.84 -7.55
C ARG A 168 5.10 14.39 -7.12
N PHE A 169 6.26 13.83 -6.82
CA PHE A 169 6.39 12.57 -6.11
C PHE A 169 6.42 12.90 -4.62
N LEU A 170 5.39 12.51 -3.88
CA LEU A 170 5.33 12.67 -2.43
C LEU A 170 6.19 11.59 -1.76
N GLU A 171 6.11 10.38 -2.31
CA GLU A 171 7.00 9.27 -1.98
C GLU A 171 7.50 8.65 -3.28
N PHE A 172 8.75 8.18 -3.29
CA PHE A 172 9.31 7.45 -4.43
C PHE A 172 10.25 6.34 -3.95
N TYR A 173 9.95 5.12 -4.36
CA TYR A 173 10.74 3.93 -4.09
C TYR A 173 10.94 3.11 -5.36
N GLN A 174 12.14 2.56 -5.51
CA GLN A 174 12.49 1.66 -6.61
C GLN A 174 13.15 0.40 -6.04
N GLY A 175 12.61 -0.77 -6.36
CA GLY A 175 13.14 -2.07 -5.92
C GLY A 175 13.29 -3.06 -7.06
N ASP A 176 14.45 -3.71 -7.17
CA ASP A 176 14.72 -4.74 -8.17
C ASP A 176 14.46 -6.14 -7.61
N VAL A 177 13.65 -6.94 -8.33
CA VAL A 177 13.37 -8.34 -8.02
C VAL A 177 13.96 -9.23 -9.12
N PRO A 178 14.93 -10.12 -8.82
CA PRO A 178 15.52 -10.99 -9.83
C PRO A 178 14.50 -12.04 -10.31
N LEU A 179 14.55 -12.36 -11.62
CA LEU A 179 13.82 -13.48 -12.19
C LEU A 179 14.66 -14.75 -12.00
N ILE A 180 14.10 -15.75 -11.31
CA ILE A 180 14.73 -17.05 -11.05
C ILE A 180 14.71 -17.97 -12.28
#